data_AF-A0A0F9EPH4-F1
#
_entry.id   AF-A0A0F9EPH4-F1
#
_cell.length_a   1.000
_cell.length_b   1.000
_cell.length_c   1.000
_cell.angle_alpha   90.00
_cell.angle_beta   90.00
_cell.angle_gamma   90.00
#
_symmetry.space_group_name_H-M   'P 1'
#
loop_
_entity.id
_entity.type
_entity.pdbx_description
1 polymer ?
#
loop_
_entity_poly.entity_id
_entity_poly.type
_entity_poly.pdbx_seq_one_letter_code
_entity_poly.pdbx_strand_id
1 'polypeptide(L)'
;DVQPEDLLPGDIRPAFGAPWIPAEDIEAFVGDLLDVPSYKSEGIKVTNIPQEGTWRINVRPGIRHLVENTETWGSPGYPAHKLIETALNQKLPTVYYAVEGNRRAVHMESTLAAREKQEQIKERFRKWLWEDEERAERLSRKYNNDYNNIRVRTFDGSHLTLPGSGTAVTLQKHQKDAIWRIVQTGNTLLGHVVGAGKTYTMVGAGMEMKRIGLVKKPMYVVPNHMLDQFSREFLILYPSARILVAGKENFIGDRRRKFMAQIATGEWDAIILTHSSFGRLPVSPEFQTQFIKKQIDEYAALIVEAKDENDRSLVKELEKAKKRKEEQLKRLAARERKDVSMWFEELGVDFMFIDEAHLFKNLDTPTKMGNLVGISTPSQRAFDLLMKIKYLEQVNPNRAAAFATGTPISNTLAEMHVMQRYLQRPELEKRNLLHFDAWAAMFAETETAAEVGVDGRYKVKSRLSKFNNIQELMQVFREVADIKTRDDLDLPTPELTNLEVSAPKSKDMERFMAELVKRVDAVLGGKVEPEEDN
;
A
#
# COMPACT_ATOMS: atom_id res chain seq x y z
N ASP A 1 -26.12 17.25 -6.28
CA ASP A 1 -26.28 15.77 -6.39
C ASP A 1 -25.28 15.01 -5.54
N VAL A 2 -25.71 13.89 -4.97
CA VAL A 2 -24.94 13.09 -4.00
C VAL A 2 -24.05 12.04 -4.69
N GLN A 3 -24.32 11.70 -5.96
CA GLN A 3 -23.52 10.78 -6.78
C GLN A 3 -22.61 11.55 -7.77
N PRO A 4 -21.43 11.01 -8.13
CA PRO A 4 -20.63 11.53 -9.23
C PRO A 4 -21.35 11.31 -10.58
N GLU A 5 -20.91 12.04 -11.60
CA GLU A 5 -21.37 11.81 -12.97
C GLU A 5 -20.82 10.47 -13.48
N ASP A 6 -21.67 9.71 -14.19
CA ASP A 6 -21.29 8.42 -14.75
C ASP A 6 -20.22 8.61 -15.84
N LEU A 7 -19.16 7.81 -15.76
CA LEU A 7 -18.14 7.74 -16.79
C LEU A 7 -18.66 6.94 -17.99
N LEU A 8 -18.37 7.43 -19.19
CA LEU A 8 -18.68 6.72 -20.42
C LEU A 8 -17.59 5.65 -20.68
N PRO A 9 -17.87 4.62 -21.51
CA PRO A 9 -16.88 3.60 -21.88
C PRO A 9 -15.52 4.17 -22.33
N GLY A 10 -15.51 5.30 -23.03
CA GLY A 10 -14.28 5.95 -23.51
C GLY A 10 -13.44 6.62 -22.42
N ASP A 11 -14.03 6.92 -21.27
CA ASP A 11 -13.38 7.57 -20.13
C ASP A 11 -12.75 6.53 -19.18
N ILE A 12 -13.27 5.30 -19.19
CA ILE A 12 -12.76 4.20 -18.38
C ILE A 12 -11.55 3.58 -19.09
N ARG A 13 -10.40 3.52 -18.42
CA ARG A 13 -9.21 2.82 -18.94
C ARG A 13 -9.21 1.37 -18.45
N PRO A 14 -9.49 0.38 -19.33
CA PRO A 14 -9.50 -1.02 -18.92
C PRO A 14 -8.08 -1.57 -18.80
N ALA A 15 -7.56 -1.49 -17.59
CA ALA A 15 -6.26 -2.05 -17.28
C ALA A 15 -6.35 -3.58 -17.15
N PHE A 16 -5.42 -4.27 -17.80
CA PHE A 16 -5.43 -5.73 -17.85
C PHE A 16 -5.19 -6.33 -16.45
N GLY A 17 -6.08 -7.20 -15.97
CA GLY A 17 -6.01 -7.77 -14.62
C GLY A 17 -6.60 -6.89 -13.52
N ALA A 18 -7.23 -5.75 -13.87
CA ALA A 18 -8.00 -4.96 -12.92
C ALA A 18 -9.17 -5.77 -12.35
N PRO A 19 -9.41 -5.74 -11.02
CA PRO A 19 -10.35 -6.63 -10.36
C PRO A 19 -11.84 -6.33 -10.65
N TRP A 20 -12.13 -5.19 -11.28
CA TRP A 20 -13.50 -4.81 -11.64
C TRP A 20 -14.02 -5.55 -12.88
N ILE A 21 -13.10 -6.06 -13.71
CA ILE A 21 -13.44 -6.81 -14.92
C ILE A 21 -13.83 -8.23 -14.48
N PRO A 22 -15.05 -8.71 -14.79
CA PRO A 22 -15.48 -10.07 -14.44
C PRO A 22 -14.61 -11.15 -15.09
N ALA A 23 -14.49 -12.32 -14.44
CA ALA A 23 -13.69 -13.41 -14.97
C ALA A 23 -14.26 -13.97 -16.27
N GLU A 24 -15.59 -13.96 -16.40
CA GLU A 24 -16.36 -14.40 -17.56
C GLU A 24 -16.05 -13.54 -18.80
N ASP A 25 -15.83 -12.23 -18.61
CA ASP A 25 -15.42 -11.33 -19.69
C ASP A 25 -13.98 -11.64 -20.15
N ILE A 26 -13.10 -12.04 -19.23
CA ILE A 26 -11.75 -12.53 -19.60
C ILE A 26 -11.84 -13.88 -20.30
N GLU A 27 -12.72 -14.79 -19.89
CA GLU A 27 -12.97 -16.07 -20.57
C GLU A 27 -13.44 -15.85 -22.00
N ALA A 28 -14.42 -14.97 -22.20
CA ALA A 28 -14.92 -14.60 -23.52
C ALA A 28 -13.82 -14.00 -24.39
N PHE A 29 -13.00 -13.10 -23.83
CA PHE A 29 -11.84 -12.55 -24.55
C PHE A 29 -10.85 -13.64 -24.99
N VAL A 30 -10.54 -14.60 -24.11
CA VAL A 30 -9.65 -15.72 -24.45
C VAL A 30 -10.27 -16.58 -25.55
N GLY A 31 -11.58 -16.81 -25.50
CA GLY A 31 -12.32 -17.53 -26.54
C GLY A 31 -12.21 -16.85 -27.90
N ASP A 32 -12.52 -15.56 -27.96
CA ASP A 32 -12.50 -14.75 -29.18
C ASP A 32 -11.09 -14.59 -29.75
N LEU A 33 -10.10 -14.33 -28.89
CA LEU A 33 -8.71 -14.13 -29.32
C LEU A 33 -8.11 -15.39 -29.92
N LEU A 34 -8.47 -16.55 -29.37
CA LEU A 34 -7.94 -17.85 -29.80
C LEU A 34 -8.83 -18.56 -30.83
N ASP A 35 -9.84 -17.87 -31.36
CA ASP A 35 -10.85 -18.39 -32.29
C ASP A 35 -11.40 -19.77 -31.84
N VAL A 36 -11.73 -19.87 -30.54
CA VAL A 36 -12.23 -21.12 -29.98
C VAL A 36 -13.67 -21.31 -30.45
N PRO A 37 -13.99 -22.41 -31.17
CA PRO A 37 -15.35 -22.67 -31.59
C PRO A 37 -16.31 -22.67 -30.40
N SER A 38 -17.51 -22.11 -30.57
CA SER A 38 -18.49 -21.92 -29.49
C SER A 38 -18.79 -23.21 -28.69
N TYR A 39 -18.81 -24.38 -29.33
CA TYR A 39 -19.01 -25.67 -28.66
C TYR A 39 -17.82 -26.13 -27.78
N LYS A 40 -16.67 -25.45 -27.84
CA LYS A 40 -15.46 -25.68 -27.02
C LYS A 40 -15.25 -24.58 -25.98
N SER A 41 -16.12 -23.59 -25.86
CA SER A 41 -15.96 -22.45 -24.94
C SER A 41 -15.87 -22.89 -23.47
N GLU A 42 -16.61 -23.93 -23.06
CA GLU A 42 -16.50 -24.60 -21.75
C GLU A 42 -15.11 -25.23 -21.48
N GLY A 43 -14.23 -25.19 -22.48
CA GLY A 43 -12.84 -25.59 -22.38
C GLY A 43 -11.92 -24.52 -21.78
N ILE A 44 -12.41 -23.31 -21.55
CA ILE A 44 -11.68 -22.19 -20.94
C ILE A 44 -12.25 -21.94 -19.55
N LYS A 45 -11.39 -21.83 -18.55
CA LYS A 45 -11.75 -21.38 -17.19
C LYS A 45 -10.77 -20.31 -16.73
N VAL A 46 -11.28 -19.15 -16.34
CA VAL A 46 -10.52 -18.05 -15.74
C VAL A 46 -10.96 -17.89 -14.29
N THR A 47 -10.00 -17.72 -13.39
CA THR A 47 -10.26 -17.56 -11.96
C THR A 47 -9.49 -16.36 -11.44
N ASN A 48 -10.19 -15.45 -10.75
CA ASN A 48 -9.57 -14.39 -9.94
C ASN A 48 -9.52 -14.82 -8.47
N ILE A 49 -8.40 -14.56 -7.81
CA ILE A 49 -8.20 -14.78 -6.37
C ILE A 49 -7.90 -13.41 -5.74
N PRO A 50 -8.93 -12.66 -5.29
CA PRO A 50 -8.77 -11.29 -4.80
C PRO A 50 -7.75 -11.18 -3.65
N GLN A 51 -7.76 -12.14 -2.73
CA GLN A 51 -6.90 -12.16 -1.53
C GLN A 51 -5.41 -12.23 -1.88
N GLU A 52 -5.07 -12.80 -3.04
CA GLU A 52 -3.70 -12.90 -3.55
C GLU A 52 -3.46 -11.96 -4.75
N GLY A 53 -4.47 -11.23 -5.22
CA GLY A 53 -4.44 -10.49 -6.48
C GLY A 53 -3.97 -11.37 -7.66
N THR A 54 -4.41 -12.64 -7.71
CA THR A 54 -3.94 -13.62 -8.71
C THR A 54 -5.02 -13.92 -9.73
N TRP A 55 -4.61 -14.02 -10.99
CA TRP A 55 -5.44 -14.57 -12.06
C TRP A 55 -4.90 -15.91 -12.53
N ARG A 56 -5.78 -16.85 -12.88
CA ARG A 56 -5.43 -18.15 -13.45
C ARG A 56 -6.23 -18.42 -14.70
N ILE A 57 -5.59 -19.06 -15.69
CA ILE A 57 -6.24 -19.49 -16.92
C ILE A 57 -5.95 -20.97 -17.13
N ASN A 58 -7.03 -21.75 -17.13
CA ASN A 58 -7.00 -23.17 -17.45
C ASN A 58 -7.70 -23.39 -18.79
N VAL A 59 -6.98 -23.99 -19.73
CA VAL A 59 -7.54 -24.39 -21.03
C VAL A 59 -7.42 -25.90 -21.23
N ARG A 60 -8.47 -26.52 -21.79
CA ARG A 60 -8.48 -27.96 -22.14
C ARG A 60 -7.43 -28.28 -23.21
N PRO A 61 -6.91 -29.52 -23.27
CA PRO A 61 -5.85 -29.90 -24.21
C PRO A 61 -6.13 -29.52 -25.67
N GLY A 62 -7.37 -29.67 -26.15
CA GLY A 62 -7.74 -29.32 -27.53
C GLY A 62 -7.59 -27.84 -27.89
N ILE A 63 -7.59 -26.94 -26.91
CA ILE A 63 -7.38 -25.49 -27.11
C ILE A 63 -5.89 -25.15 -27.08
N ARG A 64 -5.08 -25.93 -26.33
CA ARG A 64 -3.63 -25.68 -26.18
C ARG A 64 -2.87 -25.78 -27.49
N HIS A 65 -3.39 -26.57 -28.43
CA HIS A 65 -2.76 -26.85 -29.71
C HIS A 65 -3.33 -26.04 -30.88
N LEU A 66 -4.25 -25.10 -30.62
CA LEU A 66 -4.74 -24.19 -31.66
C LEU A 66 -3.61 -23.30 -32.16
N VAL A 67 -3.61 -23.05 -33.48
CA VAL A 67 -2.60 -22.20 -34.15
C VAL A 67 -2.61 -20.80 -33.57
N GLU A 68 -3.79 -20.30 -33.24
CA GLU A 68 -4.00 -19.00 -32.61
C GLU A 68 -3.27 -18.91 -31.27
N ASN A 69 -3.29 -20.01 -30.50
CA ASN A 69 -2.66 -20.10 -29.20
C ASN A 69 -1.15 -20.34 -29.26
N THR A 70 -0.64 -21.05 -30.28
CA THR A 70 0.79 -21.40 -30.36
C THR A 70 1.60 -20.45 -31.23
N GLU A 71 1.00 -19.88 -32.28
CA GLU A 71 1.70 -19.13 -33.33
C GLU A 71 1.16 -17.70 -33.49
N THR A 72 -0.15 -17.52 -33.69
CA THR A 72 -0.72 -16.18 -33.99
C THR A 72 -0.55 -15.22 -32.82
N TRP A 73 -0.99 -15.63 -31.63
CA TRP A 73 -0.89 -14.84 -30.40
C TRP A 73 0.14 -15.41 -29.41
N GLY A 74 0.66 -16.60 -29.70
CA GLY A 74 1.75 -17.22 -28.94
C GLY A 74 3.13 -16.82 -29.46
N SER A 75 4.16 -17.29 -28.77
CA SER A 75 5.55 -17.27 -29.21
C SER A 75 6.21 -18.62 -28.93
N PRO A 76 7.32 -18.97 -29.59
CA PRO A 76 8.09 -20.17 -29.24
C PRO A 76 8.40 -20.23 -27.74
N GLY A 77 7.97 -21.30 -27.08
CA GLY A 77 8.14 -21.49 -25.63
C GLY A 77 7.14 -20.75 -24.73
N TYR A 78 6.19 -19.98 -25.28
CA TYR A 78 5.18 -19.26 -24.52
C TYR A 78 3.82 -19.17 -25.27
N PRO A 79 2.84 -20.05 -24.98
CA PRO A 79 1.54 -20.00 -25.64
C PRO A 79 0.70 -18.80 -25.18
N ALA A 80 -0.22 -18.35 -26.03
CA ALA A 80 -1.04 -17.15 -25.84
C ALA A 80 -1.82 -17.16 -24.52
N HIS A 81 -2.53 -18.24 -24.17
CA HIS A 81 -3.25 -18.32 -22.89
C HIS A 81 -2.33 -18.13 -21.66
N LYS A 82 -1.04 -18.48 -21.76
CA LYS A 82 -0.05 -18.19 -20.70
C LYS A 82 0.46 -16.77 -20.76
N LEU A 83 0.56 -16.15 -21.93
CA LEU A 83 0.85 -14.71 -22.05
C LEU A 83 -0.28 -13.88 -21.42
N ILE A 84 -1.54 -14.24 -21.68
CA ILE A 84 -2.73 -13.64 -21.07
C ILE A 84 -2.67 -13.81 -19.55
N GLU A 85 -2.50 -15.03 -19.03
CA GLU A 85 -2.39 -15.26 -17.58
C GLU A 85 -1.24 -14.44 -16.96
N THR A 86 -0.09 -14.38 -17.63
CA THR A 86 1.09 -13.63 -17.18
C THR A 86 0.82 -12.12 -17.15
N ALA A 87 0.13 -11.60 -18.16
CA ALA A 87 -0.25 -10.19 -18.24
C ALA A 87 -1.28 -9.81 -17.18
N LEU A 88 -2.31 -10.65 -16.94
CA LEU A 88 -3.31 -10.41 -15.88
C LEU A 88 -2.66 -10.30 -14.50
N ASN A 89 -1.52 -10.97 -14.29
CA ASN A 89 -0.75 -10.93 -13.06
C ASN A 89 0.38 -9.89 -13.06
N GLN A 90 0.37 -8.94 -14.01
CA GLN A 90 1.37 -7.86 -14.11
C GLN A 90 2.82 -8.38 -14.14
N LYS A 91 3.02 -9.53 -14.80
CA LYS A 91 4.34 -10.14 -15.02
C LYS A 91 4.73 -10.02 -16.48
N LEU A 92 6.04 -10.12 -16.71
CA LEU A 92 6.59 -10.29 -18.05
C LEU A 92 6.93 -11.76 -18.31
N PRO A 93 6.67 -12.28 -19.52
CA PRO A 93 7.17 -13.58 -19.92
C PRO A 93 8.70 -13.54 -20.02
N THR A 94 9.31 -14.64 -19.59
CA THR A 94 10.75 -14.91 -19.73
C THR A 94 10.91 -16.36 -20.17
N VAL A 95 11.55 -16.58 -21.31
CA VAL A 95 11.80 -17.90 -21.88
C VAL A 95 13.19 -18.37 -21.45
N TYR A 96 13.27 -19.60 -20.95
CA TYR A 96 14.51 -20.20 -20.45
C TYR A 96 14.86 -21.47 -21.22
N TYR A 97 16.12 -21.62 -21.62
CA TYR A 97 16.67 -22.84 -22.21
C TYR A 97 17.56 -23.59 -21.21
N ALA A 98 17.66 -24.90 -21.38
CA ALA A 98 18.57 -25.72 -20.58
C ALA A 98 20.02 -25.49 -21.04
N VAL A 99 20.92 -25.34 -20.09
CA VAL A 99 22.38 -25.29 -20.28
C VAL A 99 22.98 -26.46 -19.49
N GLU A 100 24.20 -26.86 -19.83
CA GLU A 100 24.92 -27.93 -19.11
C GLU A 100 24.89 -27.73 -17.58
N GLY A 101 24.75 -28.84 -16.86
CA GLY A 101 24.81 -28.85 -15.39
C GLY A 101 23.55 -28.32 -14.69
N ASN A 102 22.35 -28.64 -15.20
CA ASN A 102 21.05 -28.28 -14.59
C ASN A 102 20.80 -26.76 -14.47
N ARG A 103 21.60 -25.94 -15.16
CA ARG A 103 21.47 -24.49 -15.19
C ARG A 103 20.52 -24.08 -16.31
N ARG A 104 19.80 -22.97 -16.12
CA ARG A 104 18.93 -22.37 -17.13
C ARG A 104 19.44 -20.98 -17.48
N ALA A 105 19.50 -20.67 -18.77
CA ALA A 105 19.81 -19.33 -19.24
C ALA A 105 18.60 -18.72 -19.95
N VAL A 106 18.53 -17.39 -19.93
CA VAL A 106 17.43 -16.63 -20.55
C VAL A 106 17.64 -16.59 -22.05
N HIS A 107 16.65 -17.03 -22.82
CA HIS A 107 16.65 -16.89 -24.26
C HIS A 107 16.14 -15.49 -24.63
N MET A 108 17.04 -14.55 -24.89
CA MET A 108 16.68 -13.13 -25.06
C MET A 108 15.71 -12.91 -26.22
N GLU A 109 15.96 -13.49 -27.38
CA GLU A 109 15.13 -13.30 -28.59
C GLU A 109 13.68 -13.78 -28.37
N SER A 110 13.49 -15.06 -28.00
CA SER A 110 12.17 -15.59 -27.64
C SER A 110 11.50 -14.86 -26.47
N THR A 111 12.28 -14.32 -25.52
CA THR A 111 11.73 -13.49 -24.43
C THR A 111 11.19 -12.16 -24.96
N LEU A 112 11.91 -11.50 -25.88
CA LEU A 112 11.46 -10.26 -26.51
C LEU A 112 10.21 -10.50 -27.37
N ALA A 113 10.21 -11.57 -28.18
CA ALA A 113 9.04 -11.96 -28.98
C ALA A 113 7.80 -12.23 -28.10
N ALA A 114 7.97 -12.94 -26.99
CA ALA A 114 6.89 -13.20 -26.03
C ALA A 114 6.33 -11.91 -25.42
N ARG A 115 7.20 -10.93 -25.10
CA ARG A 115 6.79 -9.63 -24.55
C ARG A 115 6.06 -8.77 -25.57
N GLU A 116 6.51 -8.80 -26.83
CA GLU A 116 5.82 -8.10 -27.92
C GLU A 116 4.41 -8.67 -28.12
N LYS A 117 4.26 -10.00 -28.18
CA LYS A 117 2.95 -10.65 -28.23
C LYS A 117 2.08 -10.30 -27.03
N GLN A 118 2.66 -10.26 -25.83
CA GLN A 118 1.93 -9.84 -24.63
C GLN A 118 1.37 -8.42 -24.74
N GLU A 119 2.13 -7.45 -25.28
CA GLU A 119 1.62 -6.08 -25.46
C GLU A 119 0.54 -6.01 -26.54
N GLN A 120 0.72 -6.72 -27.67
CA GLN A 120 -0.32 -6.82 -28.71
C GLN A 120 -1.65 -7.37 -28.15
N ILE A 121 -1.58 -8.39 -27.28
CA ILE A 121 -2.74 -8.94 -26.58
C ILE A 121 -3.41 -7.89 -25.68
N LYS A 122 -2.63 -7.14 -24.90
CA LYS A 122 -3.16 -6.06 -24.04
C LYS A 122 -3.85 -4.97 -24.87
N GLU A 123 -3.26 -4.56 -25.99
CA GLU A 123 -3.88 -3.59 -26.90
C GLU A 123 -5.17 -4.11 -27.52
N ARG A 124 -5.19 -5.36 -27.98
CA ARG A 124 -6.38 -6.01 -28.52
C ARG A 124 -7.50 -6.08 -27.48
N PHE A 125 -7.17 -6.42 -26.23
CA PHE A 125 -8.14 -6.46 -25.13
C PHE A 125 -8.79 -5.10 -24.87
N ARG A 126 -7.99 -4.03 -24.79
CA ARG A 126 -8.49 -2.67 -24.53
C ARG A 126 -9.53 -2.23 -25.57
N LYS A 127 -9.37 -2.65 -26.82
CA LYS A 127 -10.35 -2.42 -27.90
C LYS A 127 -11.54 -3.35 -27.77
N TRP A 128 -11.28 -4.65 -27.62
CA TRP A 128 -12.28 -5.70 -27.51
C TRP A 128 -13.34 -5.38 -26.46
N LEU A 129 -12.93 -4.92 -25.27
CA LEU A 129 -13.84 -4.68 -24.16
C LEU A 129 -15.01 -3.75 -24.53
N TRP A 130 -14.76 -2.78 -25.41
CA TRP A 130 -15.70 -1.73 -25.79
C TRP A 130 -16.28 -1.89 -27.21
N GLU A 131 -15.86 -2.91 -27.97
CA GLU A 131 -16.34 -3.15 -29.35
C GLU A 131 -17.81 -3.59 -29.40
N ASP A 132 -18.28 -4.29 -28.37
CA ASP A 132 -19.66 -4.76 -28.24
C ASP A 132 -20.47 -3.81 -27.35
N GLU A 133 -21.59 -3.31 -27.86
CA GLU A 133 -22.38 -2.27 -27.21
C GLU A 133 -23.00 -2.75 -25.88
N GLU A 134 -23.56 -3.96 -25.86
CA GLU A 134 -24.16 -4.54 -24.66
C GLU A 134 -23.12 -4.79 -23.56
N ARG A 135 -21.96 -5.35 -23.92
CA ARG A 135 -20.82 -5.52 -23.01
C ARG A 135 -20.32 -4.16 -22.50
N ALA A 136 -20.16 -3.18 -23.39
CA ALA A 136 -19.67 -1.86 -23.03
C ALA A 136 -20.59 -1.17 -22.02
N GLU A 137 -21.91 -1.19 -22.24
CA GLU A 137 -22.88 -0.59 -21.32
C GLU A 137 -22.92 -1.33 -19.98
N ARG A 138 -22.93 -2.67 -20.00
CA ARG A 138 -22.93 -3.49 -18.77
C ARG A 138 -21.70 -3.20 -17.92
N LEU A 139 -20.52 -3.16 -18.56
CA LEU A 139 -19.25 -2.95 -17.87
C LEU A 139 -19.06 -1.52 -17.37
N SER A 140 -19.47 -0.50 -18.15
CA SER A 140 -19.41 0.89 -17.69
C SER A 140 -20.35 1.13 -16.49
N ARG A 141 -21.58 0.60 -16.54
CA ARG A 141 -22.54 0.66 -15.43
C ARG A 141 -21.99 -0.02 -14.18
N LYS A 142 -21.40 -1.21 -14.33
CA LYS A 142 -20.73 -1.91 -13.21
C LYS A 142 -19.61 -1.05 -12.62
N TYR A 143 -18.77 -0.47 -13.48
CA TYR A 143 -17.66 0.37 -13.05
C TYR A 143 -18.13 1.61 -12.27
N ASN A 144 -19.17 2.30 -12.75
CA ASN A 144 -19.75 3.44 -12.05
C ASN A 144 -20.35 3.04 -10.70
N ASN A 145 -21.09 1.94 -10.64
CA ASN A 145 -21.68 1.47 -9.38
C ASN A 145 -20.64 1.08 -8.33
N ASP A 146 -19.52 0.47 -8.74
CA ASP A 146 -18.56 -0.15 -7.82
C ASP A 146 -17.34 0.76 -7.53
N TYR A 147 -16.89 1.55 -8.50
CA TYR A 147 -15.61 2.28 -8.47
C TYR A 147 -15.74 3.80 -8.63
N ASN A 148 -16.63 4.30 -9.51
CA ASN A 148 -16.94 5.74 -9.61
C ASN A 148 -18.23 6.05 -8.84
N ASN A 149 -18.20 5.84 -7.52
CA ASN A 149 -19.36 5.97 -6.64
C ASN A 149 -19.14 6.90 -5.44
N ILE A 150 -18.03 7.65 -5.41
CA ILE A 150 -17.64 8.49 -4.28
C ILE A 150 -17.60 9.96 -4.69
N ARG A 151 -18.33 10.79 -3.94
CA ARG A 151 -18.14 12.23 -3.96
C ARG A 151 -17.41 12.67 -2.70
N VAL A 152 -16.23 13.28 -2.85
CA VAL A 152 -15.42 13.74 -1.72
C VAL A 152 -16.20 14.76 -0.90
N ARG A 153 -16.38 14.46 0.39
CA ARG A 153 -17.09 15.34 1.32
C ARG A 153 -16.27 16.58 1.65
N THR A 154 -16.92 17.74 1.64
CA THR A 154 -16.38 18.98 2.20
C THR A 154 -16.73 19.08 3.68
N PHE A 155 -15.73 19.37 4.51
CA PHE A 155 -15.91 19.57 5.94
C PHE A 155 -15.81 21.06 6.26
N ASP A 156 -16.81 21.58 6.97
CA ASP A 156 -16.80 22.95 7.49
C ASP A 156 -16.81 22.90 9.02
N GLY A 157 -15.67 23.22 9.62
CA GLY A 157 -15.48 23.28 11.06
C GLY A 157 -15.68 24.66 11.66
N SER A 158 -16.15 25.66 10.89
CA SER A 158 -16.32 27.04 11.35
C SER A 158 -17.15 27.17 12.63
N HIS A 159 -18.13 26.28 12.80
CA HIS A 159 -19.02 26.17 13.96
C HIS A 159 -18.33 25.66 15.25
N LEU A 160 -17.11 25.10 15.16
CA LEU A 160 -16.40 24.57 16.32
C LEU A 160 -15.95 25.70 17.26
N THR A 161 -16.41 25.60 18.52
CA THR A 161 -16.07 26.52 19.61
C THR A 161 -14.89 26.03 20.46
N LEU A 162 -14.54 24.74 20.37
CA LEU A 162 -13.41 24.10 21.07
C LEU A 162 -13.30 24.48 22.56
N PRO A 163 -14.30 24.12 23.40
CA PRO A 163 -14.31 24.49 24.81
C PRO A 163 -13.04 24.04 25.55
N GLY A 164 -12.51 24.91 26.42
CA GLY A 164 -11.27 24.67 27.15
C GLY A 164 -10.00 25.04 26.38
N SER A 165 -10.12 25.44 25.10
CA SER A 165 -9.00 26.01 24.37
C SER A 165 -8.62 27.39 24.93
N GLY A 166 -7.32 27.65 25.05
CA GLY A 166 -6.77 28.94 25.47
C GLY A 166 -6.90 30.00 24.37
N THR A 167 -6.83 31.27 24.76
CA THR A 167 -6.91 32.42 23.83
C THR A 167 -5.58 32.78 23.18
N ALA A 168 -4.48 32.11 23.57
CA ALA A 168 -3.14 32.37 23.05
C ALA A 168 -2.98 31.98 21.57
N VAL A 169 -3.83 31.10 21.06
CA VAL A 169 -3.78 30.59 19.68
C VAL A 169 -5.18 30.64 19.10
N THR A 170 -5.31 31.28 17.93
CA THR A 170 -6.54 31.24 17.13
C THR A 170 -6.34 30.27 15.98
N LEU A 171 -7.14 29.20 15.94
CA LEU A 171 -7.08 28.23 14.84
C LEU A 171 -7.68 28.82 13.56
N GLN A 172 -6.98 28.61 12.45
CA GLN A 172 -7.44 28.98 11.12
C GLN A 172 -8.55 28.03 10.62
N LYS A 173 -9.26 28.46 9.57
CA LYS A 173 -10.38 27.72 9.00
C LYS A 173 -10.00 26.29 8.61
N HIS A 174 -8.88 26.08 7.91
CA HIS A 174 -8.46 24.74 7.48
C HIS A 174 -8.15 23.81 8.66
N GLN A 175 -7.64 24.34 9.77
CA GLN A 175 -7.41 23.56 10.98
C GLN A 175 -8.74 23.13 11.61
N LYS A 176 -9.72 24.04 11.69
CA LYS A 176 -11.06 23.69 12.17
C LYS A 176 -11.77 22.69 11.26
N ASP A 177 -11.68 22.87 9.96
CA ASP A 177 -12.24 21.93 8.97
C ASP A 177 -11.63 20.53 9.12
N ALA A 178 -10.31 20.45 9.31
CA ALA A 178 -9.60 19.21 9.54
C ALA A 178 -9.92 18.57 10.91
N ILE A 179 -10.08 19.37 11.96
CA ILE A 179 -10.61 18.90 13.26
C ILE A 179 -11.98 18.28 13.05
N TRP A 180 -12.88 18.98 12.36
CA TRP A 180 -14.24 18.51 12.13
C TRP A 180 -14.28 17.24 11.30
N ARG A 181 -13.41 17.12 10.30
CA ARG A 181 -13.20 15.89 9.56
C ARG A 181 -12.86 14.71 10.47
N ILE A 182 -11.81 14.84 11.29
CA ILE A 182 -11.39 13.77 12.22
C ILE A 182 -12.53 13.40 13.17
N VAL A 183 -13.25 14.39 13.70
CA VAL A 183 -14.41 14.17 14.56
C VAL A 183 -15.50 13.37 13.84
N GLN A 184 -15.83 13.71 12.60
CA GLN A 184 -16.88 13.01 11.86
C GLN A 184 -16.46 11.63 11.35
N THR A 185 -15.30 11.51 10.70
CA THR A 185 -14.90 10.28 9.98
C THR A 185 -14.03 9.34 10.82
N GLY A 186 -13.37 9.85 11.86
CA GLY A 186 -12.41 9.08 12.65
C GLY A 186 -11.08 8.97 11.91
N ASN A 187 -10.83 7.82 11.29
CA ASN A 187 -9.58 7.59 10.56
C ASN A 187 -9.33 8.69 9.53
N THR A 188 -8.15 9.31 9.57
CA THR A 188 -7.82 10.48 8.73
C THR A 188 -6.31 10.56 8.46
N LEU A 189 -5.92 10.95 7.25
CA LEU A 189 -4.55 11.35 6.90
C LEU A 189 -4.51 12.88 6.68
N LEU A 190 -3.87 13.60 7.59
CA LEU A 190 -3.55 15.02 7.46
C LEU A 190 -2.26 15.20 6.64
N GLY A 191 -2.42 15.25 5.31
CA GLY A 191 -1.37 15.55 4.34
C GLY A 191 -1.19 17.06 4.15
N HIS A 192 -1.02 17.81 5.23
CA HIS A 192 -0.85 19.26 5.18
C HIS A 192 0.62 19.65 5.15
N VAL A 193 0.98 20.65 4.35
CA VAL A 193 2.35 21.18 4.25
C VAL A 193 2.95 21.52 5.63
N VAL A 194 4.28 21.48 5.74
CA VAL A 194 5.00 21.92 6.95
C VAL A 194 4.63 23.37 7.26
N GLY A 195 4.36 23.66 8.54
CA GLY A 195 3.90 24.97 8.99
C GLY A 195 2.38 25.18 8.98
N ALA A 196 1.59 24.27 8.37
CA ALA A 196 0.11 24.39 8.34
C ALA A 196 -0.60 24.20 9.70
N GLY A 197 0.14 24.01 10.80
CA GLY A 197 -0.44 23.85 12.14
C GLY A 197 -1.07 22.47 12.39
N LYS A 198 -0.44 21.41 11.89
CA LYS A 198 -0.85 20.00 12.10
C LYS A 198 -0.92 19.63 13.59
N THR A 199 0.02 20.09 14.41
CA THR A 199 0.03 19.83 15.86
C THR A 199 -1.26 20.29 16.52
N TYR A 200 -1.62 21.57 16.36
CA TYR A 200 -2.86 22.11 16.93
C TYR A 200 -4.12 21.44 16.38
N THR A 201 -4.09 21.01 15.12
CA THR A 201 -5.19 20.24 14.52
C THR A 201 -5.37 18.89 15.22
N MET A 202 -4.29 18.15 15.46
CA MET A 202 -4.34 16.87 16.19
C MET A 202 -4.81 17.07 17.64
N VAL A 203 -4.26 18.06 18.34
CA VAL A 203 -4.63 18.37 19.74
C VAL A 203 -6.11 18.77 19.83
N GLY A 204 -6.56 19.70 18.98
CA GLY A 204 -7.95 20.14 18.93
C GLY A 204 -8.91 18.99 18.61
N ALA A 205 -8.55 18.11 17.67
CA ALA A 205 -9.36 16.94 17.34
C ALA A 205 -9.47 15.94 18.49
N GLY A 206 -8.36 15.61 19.16
CA GLY A 206 -8.39 14.67 20.27
C GLY A 206 -9.17 15.20 21.47
N MET A 207 -9.00 16.49 21.81
CA MET A 207 -9.77 17.13 22.90
C MET A 207 -11.25 17.24 22.56
N GLU A 208 -11.60 17.60 21.32
CA GLU A 208 -12.99 17.70 20.90
C GLU A 208 -13.67 16.32 20.86
N MET A 209 -13.02 15.30 20.29
CA MET A 209 -13.52 13.91 20.32
C MET A 209 -13.71 13.41 21.74
N LYS A 210 -12.81 13.78 22.67
CA LYS A 210 -12.93 13.42 24.08
C LYS A 210 -14.10 14.12 24.76
N ARG A 211 -14.27 15.42 24.52
CA ARG A 211 -15.37 16.22 25.08
C ARG A 211 -16.74 15.66 24.72
N ILE A 212 -16.91 15.19 23.49
CA ILE A 212 -18.18 14.63 23.00
C ILE A 212 -18.29 13.10 23.19
N GLY A 213 -17.30 12.46 23.82
CA GLY A 213 -17.34 11.04 24.18
C GLY A 213 -17.06 10.05 23.05
N LEU A 214 -16.48 10.49 21.92
CA LEU A 214 -16.07 9.59 20.82
C LEU A 214 -14.76 8.85 21.12
N VAL A 215 -13.92 9.41 22.00
CA VAL A 215 -12.62 8.88 22.40
C VAL A 215 -12.44 9.15 23.90
N LYS A 216 -11.86 8.21 24.63
CA LYS A 216 -11.63 8.31 26.08
C LYS A 216 -10.17 8.64 26.41
N LYS A 217 -9.22 7.98 25.74
CA LYS A 217 -7.79 8.03 26.09
C LYS A 217 -6.93 8.07 24.81
N PRO A 218 -6.82 9.24 24.16
CA PRO A 218 -6.03 9.38 22.94
C PRO A 218 -4.52 9.33 23.24
N MET A 219 -3.78 8.67 22.36
CA MET A 219 -2.32 8.62 22.37
C MET A 219 -1.75 9.40 21.18
N TYR A 220 -0.72 10.21 21.40
CA TYR A 220 -0.02 11.00 20.42
C TYR A 220 1.42 10.48 20.29
N VAL A 221 1.82 10.10 19.09
CA VAL A 221 3.12 9.52 18.82
C VAL A 221 3.93 10.43 17.91
N VAL A 222 5.02 10.98 18.44
CA VAL A 222 5.77 12.07 17.81
C VAL A 222 7.26 11.72 17.61
N PRO A 223 7.99 12.43 16.72
CA PRO A 223 9.43 12.29 16.62
C PRO A 223 10.15 12.59 17.96
N ASN A 224 11.28 11.93 18.21
CA ASN A 224 12.00 12.07 19.49
C ASN A 224 12.36 13.53 19.83
N HIS A 225 12.78 14.30 18.82
CA HIS A 225 13.19 15.70 18.99
C HIS A 225 12.01 16.68 19.13
N MET A 226 10.78 16.22 18.90
CA MET A 226 9.57 17.03 18.95
C MET A 226 8.78 16.87 20.25
N LEU A 227 9.17 15.94 21.14
CA LEU A 227 8.39 15.59 22.33
C LEU A 227 8.08 16.81 23.22
N ASP A 228 9.10 17.58 23.55
CA ASP A 228 8.95 18.75 24.43
C ASP A 228 8.17 19.88 23.74
N GLN A 229 8.41 20.08 22.44
CA GLN A 229 7.69 21.08 21.66
C GLN A 229 6.20 20.74 21.59
N PHE A 230 5.87 19.50 21.22
CA PHE A 230 4.48 19.04 21.12
C PHE A 230 3.75 19.15 22.45
N SER A 231 4.41 18.78 23.56
CA SER A 231 3.83 18.87 24.91
C SER A 231 3.55 20.33 25.32
N ARG A 232 4.45 21.26 24.98
CA ARG A 232 4.23 22.70 25.19
C ARG A 232 3.08 23.22 24.34
N GLU A 233 3.07 22.92 23.04
CA GLU A 233 1.99 23.32 22.13
C GLU A 233 0.63 22.78 22.59
N PHE A 234 0.59 21.55 23.11
CA PHE A 234 -0.61 20.98 23.70
C PHE A 234 -1.15 21.86 24.85
N LEU A 235 -0.31 22.21 25.82
CA LEU A 235 -0.72 23.00 26.98
C LEU A 235 -0.95 24.48 26.66
N ILE A 236 -0.33 25.02 25.60
CA ILE A 236 -0.67 26.36 25.09
C ILE A 236 -2.11 26.36 24.57
N LEU A 237 -2.50 25.33 23.82
CA LEU A 237 -3.85 25.23 23.29
C LEU A 237 -4.86 24.81 24.36
N TYR A 238 -4.52 23.88 25.26
CA TYR A 238 -5.40 23.43 26.35
C TYR A 238 -4.67 23.44 27.70
N PRO A 239 -4.63 24.59 28.40
CA PRO A 239 -3.84 24.76 29.63
C PRO A 239 -4.26 23.86 30.80
N SER A 240 -5.52 23.44 30.83
CA SER A 240 -6.07 22.60 31.91
C SER A 240 -6.02 21.09 31.61
N ALA A 241 -5.46 20.68 30.46
CA ALA A 241 -5.42 19.27 30.07
C ALA A 241 -4.45 18.45 30.93
N ARG A 242 -4.89 17.26 31.33
CA ARG A 242 -4.07 16.27 32.03
C ARG A 242 -3.31 15.43 31.02
N ILE A 243 -2.06 15.81 30.77
CA ILE A 243 -1.19 15.10 29.81
C ILE A 243 -0.18 14.19 30.54
N LEU A 244 0.09 13.03 29.96
CA LEU A 244 1.15 12.13 30.38
C LEU A 244 2.20 12.04 29.27
N VAL A 245 3.42 12.50 29.53
CA VAL A 245 4.50 12.58 28.54
C VAL A 245 5.58 11.56 28.85
N ALA A 246 6.09 10.84 27.85
CA ALA A 246 7.25 9.96 28.02
C ALA A 246 8.18 9.85 26.81
N GLY A 247 9.47 9.99 27.12
CA GLY A 247 10.59 9.72 26.22
C GLY A 247 11.13 8.29 26.38
N LYS A 248 12.37 8.08 25.93
CA LYS A 248 13.04 6.75 25.94
C LYS A 248 13.40 6.30 27.35
N GLU A 249 13.70 7.25 28.22
CA GLU A 249 14.12 7.12 29.61
C GLU A 249 13.05 6.49 30.51
N ASN A 250 11.76 6.68 30.18
CA ASN A 250 10.65 6.03 30.89
C ASN A 250 10.55 4.53 30.61
N PHE A 251 11.23 4.02 29.58
CA PHE A 251 11.12 2.64 29.13
C PHE A 251 12.37 1.81 29.45
N ILE A 252 13.05 2.13 30.57
CA ILE A 252 14.25 1.45 31.05
C ILE A 252 13.96 0.79 32.40
N GLY A 253 14.20 -0.53 32.51
CA GLY A 253 14.02 -1.29 33.75
C GLY A 253 12.62 -1.13 34.35
N ASP A 254 12.56 -0.92 35.67
CA ASP A 254 11.30 -0.79 36.41
C ASP A 254 10.47 0.44 36.06
N ARG A 255 11.09 1.48 35.48
CA ARG A 255 10.36 2.68 35.04
C ARG A 255 9.32 2.34 33.98
N ARG A 256 9.59 1.33 33.13
CA ARG A 256 8.64 0.85 32.12
C ARG A 256 7.36 0.34 32.77
N ARG A 257 7.48 -0.51 33.79
CA ARG A 257 6.34 -1.09 34.50
C ARG A 257 5.49 -0.01 35.15
N LYS A 258 6.14 0.92 35.86
CA LYS A 258 5.47 2.05 36.51
C LYS A 258 4.75 2.94 35.49
N PHE A 259 5.41 3.27 34.38
CA PHE A 259 4.85 4.13 33.35
C PHE A 259 3.63 3.51 32.65
N MET A 260 3.72 2.23 32.27
CA MET A 260 2.57 1.53 31.70
C MET A 260 1.40 1.49 32.71
N ALA A 261 1.67 1.27 34.01
CA ALA A 261 0.63 1.24 35.02
C ALA A 261 -0.05 2.61 35.17
N GLN A 262 0.71 3.71 35.08
CA GLN A 262 0.16 5.07 35.07
C GLN A 262 -0.74 5.31 33.87
N ILE A 263 -0.36 4.84 32.67
CA ILE A 263 -1.22 4.89 31.49
C ILE A 263 -2.54 4.15 31.76
N ALA A 264 -2.45 2.89 32.21
CA ALA A 264 -3.61 2.02 32.36
C ALA A 264 -4.62 2.56 33.38
N THR A 265 -4.13 2.98 34.55
CA THR A 265 -4.95 3.39 35.70
C THR A 265 -5.38 4.85 35.70
N GLY A 266 -4.65 5.74 35.01
CA GLY A 266 -4.94 7.17 35.00
C GLY A 266 -5.98 7.60 33.98
N GLU A 267 -6.72 8.65 34.32
CA GLU A 267 -7.59 9.39 33.41
C GLU A 267 -6.81 10.54 32.77
N TRP A 268 -6.28 10.28 31.57
CA TRP A 268 -5.46 11.21 30.81
C TRP A 268 -6.24 11.82 29.65
N ASP A 269 -6.11 13.12 29.45
CA ASP A 269 -6.61 13.82 28.27
C ASP A 269 -5.73 13.55 27.05
N ALA A 270 -4.43 13.30 27.29
CA ALA A 270 -3.50 12.86 26.26
C ALA A 270 -2.33 12.06 26.83
N ILE A 271 -1.91 11.02 26.10
CA ILE A 271 -0.65 10.32 26.33
C ILE A 271 0.29 10.66 25.19
N ILE A 272 1.43 11.28 25.45
CA ILE A 272 2.36 11.77 24.43
C ILE A 272 3.66 10.96 24.51
N LEU A 273 3.98 10.23 23.45
CA LEU A 273 5.13 9.33 23.37
C LEU A 273 6.00 9.64 22.16
N THR A 274 7.29 9.37 22.28
CA THR A 274 8.14 9.32 21.07
C THR A 274 7.86 8.06 20.24
N HIS A 275 8.14 8.09 18.93
CA HIS A 275 8.07 6.89 18.06
C HIS A 275 8.86 5.71 18.62
N SER A 276 10.00 5.99 19.25
CA SER A 276 10.87 4.95 19.81
C SER A 276 10.29 4.30 21.07
N SER A 277 9.63 5.10 21.91
CA SER A 277 8.90 4.64 23.10
C SER A 277 7.65 3.84 22.70
N PHE A 278 6.94 4.30 21.68
CA PHE A 278 5.78 3.60 21.13
C PHE A 278 6.12 2.18 20.63
N GLY A 279 7.26 2.01 19.96
CA GLY A 279 7.74 0.69 19.55
C GLY A 279 8.08 -0.28 20.71
N ARG A 280 8.11 0.21 21.96
CA ARG A 280 8.31 -0.60 23.18
C ARG A 280 7.00 -1.00 23.86
N LEU A 281 5.86 -0.65 23.27
CA LEU A 281 4.52 -1.07 23.66
C LEU A 281 4.06 -2.21 22.73
N PRO A 282 4.43 -3.48 22.98
CA PRO A 282 4.01 -4.57 22.11
C PRO A 282 2.52 -4.87 22.28
N VAL A 283 1.86 -5.28 21.20
CA VAL A 283 0.57 -5.98 21.29
C VAL A 283 0.79 -7.42 21.77
N SER A 284 -0.21 -8.02 22.40
CA SER A 284 -0.15 -9.38 22.95
C SER A 284 0.15 -10.45 21.89
N PRO A 285 0.91 -11.51 22.22
CA PRO A 285 1.07 -12.67 21.35
C PRO A 285 -0.26 -13.33 20.99
N GLU A 286 -1.24 -13.27 21.89
CA GLU A 286 -2.59 -13.79 21.72
C GLU A 286 -3.31 -13.04 20.59
N PHE A 287 -3.29 -11.71 20.61
CA PHE A 287 -3.89 -10.89 19.55
C PHE A 287 -3.21 -11.13 18.19
N GLN A 288 -1.87 -11.15 18.16
CA GLN A 288 -1.13 -11.42 16.91
C GLN A 288 -1.47 -12.82 16.36
N THR A 289 -1.61 -13.81 17.25
CA THR A 289 -2.00 -15.17 16.89
C THR A 289 -3.41 -15.21 16.33
N GLN A 290 -4.38 -14.57 16.99
CA GLN A 290 -5.77 -14.50 16.53
C GLN A 290 -5.86 -13.80 15.16
N PHE A 291 -5.10 -12.72 14.96
CA PHE A 291 -5.06 -12.00 13.69
C PHE A 291 -4.58 -12.89 12.53
N ILE A 292 -3.51 -13.67 12.73
CA ILE A 292 -3.01 -14.59 11.69
C ILE A 292 -3.96 -15.78 11.50
N LYS A 293 -4.52 -16.32 12.59
CA LYS A 293 -5.50 -17.42 12.52
C LYS A 293 -6.74 -17.05 11.72
N LYS A 294 -7.28 -15.84 11.92
CA LYS A 294 -8.41 -15.35 11.13
C LYS A 294 -8.12 -15.39 9.62
N GLN A 295 -6.91 -14.99 9.21
CA GLN A 295 -6.50 -15.09 7.80
C GLN A 295 -6.39 -16.54 7.33
N ILE A 296 -5.88 -17.44 8.17
CA ILE A 296 -5.82 -18.88 7.86
C ILE A 296 -7.22 -19.46 7.67
N ASP A 297 -8.18 -19.07 8.52
CA ASP A 297 -9.58 -19.51 8.46
C ASP A 297 -10.28 -18.96 7.21
N GLU A 298 -10.01 -17.71 6.83
CA GLU A 298 -10.46 -17.11 5.56
C GLU A 298 -9.96 -17.94 4.36
N TYR A 299 -8.68 -18.31 4.31
CA TYR A 299 -8.19 -19.21 3.25
C TYR A 299 -8.80 -20.60 3.32
N ALA A 300 -9.08 -21.13 4.51
CA ALA A 300 -9.67 -22.45 4.67
C ALA A 300 -11.11 -22.50 4.12
N ALA A 301 -11.91 -21.45 4.34
CA ALA A 301 -13.25 -21.32 3.76
C ALA A 301 -13.20 -21.31 2.23
N LEU A 302 -12.33 -20.49 1.65
CA LEU A 302 -12.14 -20.43 0.18
C LEU A 302 -11.68 -21.76 -0.43
N ILE A 303 -10.89 -22.56 0.31
CA ILE A 303 -10.48 -23.90 -0.15
C ILE A 303 -11.68 -24.84 -0.22
N VAL A 304 -12.64 -24.74 0.70
CA VAL A 304 -13.86 -25.56 0.69
C VAL A 304 -14.70 -25.21 -0.53
N GLU A 305 -14.98 -23.92 -0.74
CA GLU A 305 -15.73 -23.43 -1.90
C GLU A 305 -15.07 -23.88 -3.22
N ALA A 306 -13.74 -23.70 -3.34
CA ALA A 306 -12.99 -24.13 -4.51
C ALA A 306 -13.03 -25.66 -4.74
N LYS A 307 -13.13 -26.47 -3.69
CA LYS A 307 -13.27 -27.93 -3.79
C LYS A 307 -14.67 -28.31 -4.28
N ASP A 308 -15.70 -27.63 -3.79
CA ASP A 308 -17.08 -27.85 -4.21
C ASP A 308 -17.27 -27.50 -5.70
N GLU A 309 -16.57 -26.46 -6.17
CA GLU A 309 -16.49 -26.09 -7.60
C GLU A 309 -15.52 -26.95 -8.44
N ASN A 310 -14.89 -27.95 -7.81
CA ASN A 310 -13.89 -28.85 -8.42
C ASN A 310 -12.70 -28.09 -9.08
N ASP A 311 -12.34 -26.91 -8.56
CA ASP A 311 -11.23 -26.10 -9.05
C ASP A 311 -9.90 -26.51 -8.39
N ARG A 312 -9.30 -27.58 -8.90
CA ARG A 312 -8.02 -28.10 -8.39
C ARG A 312 -6.87 -27.08 -8.46
N SER A 313 -6.91 -26.14 -9.40
CA SER A 313 -5.86 -25.13 -9.54
C SER A 313 -5.96 -24.11 -8.41
N LEU A 314 -7.17 -23.58 -8.18
CA LEU A 314 -7.47 -22.64 -7.11
C LEU A 314 -7.15 -23.24 -5.73
N VAL A 315 -7.56 -24.49 -5.49
CA VAL A 315 -7.26 -25.21 -4.23
C VAL A 315 -5.75 -25.22 -3.94
N LYS A 316 -4.94 -25.58 -4.93
CA LYS A 316 -3.46 -25.64 -4.78
C LYS A 316 -2.86 -24.28 -4.42
N GLU A 317 -3.40 -23.20 -4.97
CA GLU A 317 -2.93 -21.84 -4.69
C GLU A 317 -3.26 -21.39 -3.28
N LEU A 318 -4.52 -21.57 -2.90
CA LEU A 318 -5.02 -21.22 -1.58
C LEU A 318 -4.33 -22.06 -0.49
N GLU A 319 -4.07 -23.34 -0.73
CA GLU A 319 -3.28 -24.18 0.18
C GLU A 319 -1.85 -23.64 0.36
N LYS A 320 -1.21 -23.17 -0.73
CA LYS A 320 0.12 -22.54 -0.64
C LYS A 320 0.08 -21.22 0.12
N ALA A 321 -0.96 -20.40 -0.07
CA ALA A 321 -1.16 -19.16 0.68
C ALA A 321 -1.38 -19.43 2.17
N LYS A 322 -2.28 -20.35 2.50
CA LYS A 322 -2.55 -20.83 3.86
C LYS A 322 -1.28 -21.33 4.53
N LYS A 323 -0.49 -22.19 3.87
CA LYS A 323 0.78 -22.70 4.40
C LYS A 323 1.78 -21.60 4.73
N ARG A 324 1.89 -20.55 3.90
CA ARG A 324 2.75 -19.38 4.20
C ARG A 324 2.32 -18.67 5.50
N LYS A 325 1.01 -18.55 5.74
CA LYS A 325 0.47 -17.96 6.98
C LYS A 325 0.68 -18.88 8.18
N GLU A 326 0.55 -20.19 8.02
CA GLU A 326 0.87 -21.17 9.06
C GLU A 326 2.36 -21.13 9.44
N GLU A 327 3.25 -20.99 8.46
CA GLU A 327 4.68 -20.78 8.71
C GLU A 327 4.96 -19.47 9.44
N GLN A 328 4.26 -18.39 9.08
CA GLN A 328 4.33 -17.12 9.81
C GLN A 328 3.86 -17.27 11.27
N LEU A 329 2.78 -18.01 11.50
CA LEU A 329 2.27 -18.31 12.84
C LEU A 329 3.26 -19.14 13.66
N LYS A 330 3.88 -20.16 13.05
CA LYS A 330 4.95 -20.95 13.69
C LYS A 330 6.14 -20.09 14.08
N ARG A 331 6.58 -19.19 13.20
CA ARG A 331 7.67 -18.23 13.49
C ARG A 331 7.30 -17.29 14.63
N LEU A 332 6.04 -16.85 14.71
CA LEU A 332 5.56 -16.02 15.81
C LEU A 332 5.60 -16.78 17.14
N ALA A 333 5.12 -18.02 17.15
CA ALA A 333 5.11 -18.88 18.34
C ALA A 333 6.52 -19.24 18.84
N ALA A 334 7.49 -19.34 17.94
CA ALA A 334 8.89 -19.64 18.26
C ALA A 334 9.68 -18.44 18.81
N ARG A 335 9.12 -17.21 18.78
CA ARG A 335 9.79 -16.06 19.39
C ARG A 335 9.80 -16.20 20.90
N GLU A 336 10.95 -15.98 21.51
CA GLU A 336 11.06 -15.90 22.97
C GLU A 336 10.06 -14.87 23.51
N ARG A 337 9.27 -15.31 24.50
CA ARG A 337 8.39 -14.41 25.23
C ARG A 337 9.26 -13.41 25.96
N LYS A 338 9.22 -12.16 25.51
CA LYS A 338 9.82 -11.06 26.26
C LYS A 338 9.08 -10.95 27.59
N ASP A 339 9.83 -10.74 28.67
CA ASP A 339 9.26 -10.38 29.96
C ASP A 339 8.60 -9.00 29.83
N VAL A 340 7.30 -9.01 29.55
CA VAL A 340 6.48 -7.83 29.30
C VAL A 340 5.43 -7.81 30.40
N SER A 341 5.48 -6.76 31.21
CA SER A 341 4.57 -6.60 32.34
C SER A 341 3.13 -6.29 31.92
N MET A 342 2.95 -5.59 30.80
CA MET A 342 1.64 -5.23 30.23
C MET A 342 1.74 -5.05 28.72
N TRP A 343 0.66 -5.42 28.03
CA TRP A 343 0.47 -5.32 26.60
C TRP A 343 -0.26 -4.02 26.23
N PHE A 344 -0.19 -3.64 24.96
CA PHE A 344 -0.82 -2.41 24.45
C PHE A 344 -2.34 -2.37 24.74
N GLU A 345 -2.99 -3.53 24.66
CA GLU A 345 -4.42 -3.73 24.88
C GLU A 345 -4.85 -3.35 26.31
N GLU A 346 -3.97 -3.50 27.28
CA GLU A 346 -4.25 -3.24 28.71
C GLU A 346 -4.10 -1.76 29.08
N LEU A 347 -3.56 -0.94 28.17
CA LEU A 347 -3.35 0.50 28.41
C LEU A 347 -4.67 1.29 28.38
N GLY A 348 -5.71 0.73 27.76
CA GLY A 348 -7.01 1.39 27.57
C GLY A 348 -6.97 2.58 26.61
N VAL A 349 -6.00 2.59 25.69
CA VAL A 349 -5.93 3.54 24.56
C VAL A 349 -6.96 3.14 23.53
N ASP A 350 -7.70 4.10 23.00
CA ASP A 350 -8.79 3.89 22.04
C ASP A 350 -8.68 4.75 20.77
N PHE A 351 -7.66 5.60 20.67
CA PHE A 351 -7.34 6.37 19.46
C PHE A 351 -5.86 6.76 19.41
N MET A 352 -5.26 6.79 18.21
CA MET A 352 -3.86 7.23 18.01
C MET A 352 -3.73 8.39 17.03
N PHE A 353 -2.98 9.41 17.41
CA PHE A 353 -2.42 10.40 16.51
C PHE A 353 -0.97 10.04 16.21
N ILE A 354 -0.61 9.89 14.94
CA ILE A 354 0.76 9.57 14.50
C ILE A 354 1.31 10.76 13.73
N ASP A 355 2.25 11.48 14.33
CA ASP A 355 2.97 12.56 13.67
C ASP A 355 4.16 12.00 12.87
N GLU A 356 4.51 12.69 11.79
CA GLU A 356 5.46 12.22 10.76
C GLU A 356 5.22 10.77 10.32
N ALA A 357 3.96 10.47 9.97
CA ALA A 357 3.51 9.14 9.61
C ALA A 357 4.24 8.53 8.40
N HIS A 358 4.88 9.37 7.55
CA HIS A 358 5.73 8.91 6.46
C HIS A 358 6.89 8.00 6.94
N LEU A 359 7.29 8.08 8.21
CA LEU A 359 8.28 7.17 8.79
C LEU A 359 7.77 5.71 8.94
N PHE A 360 6.45 5.49 8.85
CA PHE A 360 5.83 4.17 8.97
C PHE A 360 5.42 3.58 7.61
N LYS A 361 5.88 4.15 6.49
CA LYS A 361 5.53 3.74 5.12
C LYS A 361 6.06 2.37 4.68
N ASN A 362 7.01 1.79 5.42
CA ASN A 362 7.69 0.55 5.07
C ASN A 362 6.95 -0.68 5.60
N LEU A 363 5.67 -0.83 5.24
CA LEU A 363 4.85 -2.00 5.56
C LEU A 363 5.05 -3.08 4.51
N ASP A 364 4.98 -4.35 4.92
CA ASP A 364 5.09 -5.47 3.99
C ASP A 364 4.04 -5.38 2.88
N THR A 365 4.51 -5.37 1.64
CA THR A 365 3.70 -5.18 0.42
C THR A 365 4.01 -6.33 -0.52
N PRO A 366 3.37 -7.51 -0.32
CA PRO A 366 3.57 -8.65 -1.18
C PRO A 366 3.18 -8.30 -2.63
N THR A 367 4.09 -8.56 -3.55
CA THR A 367 3.87 -8.37 -4.98
C THR A 367 4.45 -9.53 -5.77
N LYS A 368 3.82 -9.81 -6.89
CA LYS A 368 4.33 -10.72 -7.92
C LYS A 368 5.10 -9.99 -9.02
N MET A 369 5.07 -8.67 -9.03
CA MET A 369 5.83 -7.84 -9.95
C MET A 369 7.31 -7.92 -9.58
N GLY A 370 8.12 -8.54 -10.44
CA GLY A 370 9.55 -8.71 -10.20
C GLY A 370 10.30 -7.37 -10.26
N ASN A 371 11.21 -7.14 -9.31
CA ASN A 371 12.09 -5.96 -9.28
C ASN A 371 11.36 -4.61 -9.43
N LEU A 372 10.16 -4.48 -8.85
CA LEU A 372 9.43 -3.22 -8.86
C LEU A 372 10.15 -2.19 -8.00
N VAL A 373 10.63 -1.12 -8.63
CA VAL A 373 11.26 0.00 -7.94
C VAL A 373 10.18 0.73 -7.15
N GLY A 374 10.49 0.98 -5.87
CA GLY A 374 9.63 1.77 -5.00
C GLY A 374 8.83 0.97 -3.97
N ILE A 375 8.97 -0.35 -3.95
CA ILE A 375 8.56 -1.16 -2.80
C ILE A 375 9.69 -1.13 -1.77
N SER A 376 9.42 -0.55 -0.61
CA SER A 376 10.37 -0.51 0.50
C SER A 376 10.52 -1.86 1.18
N THR A 377 11.72 -2.12 1.71
CA THR A 377 11.96 -3.28 2.59
C THR A 377 11.03 -3.21 3.81
N PRO A 378 10.29 -4.30 4.14
CA PRO A 378 9.38 -4.32 5.28
C PRO A 378 10.09 -4.01 6.59
N SER A 379 9.46 -3.21 7.44
CA SER A 379 9.99 -2.82 8.74
C SER A 379 9.12 -3.33 9.88
N GLN A 380 9.75 -3.79 10.97
CA GLN A 380 9.03 -4.21 12.18
C GLN A 380 8.20 -3.05 12.78
N ARG A 381 8.66 -1.81 12.63
CA ARG A 381 7.96 -0.60 13.09
C ARG A 381 6.62 -0.39 12.37
N ALA A 382 6.60 -0.54 11.05
CA ALA A 382 5.36 -0.43 10.27
C ALA A 382 4.37 -1.56 10.61
N PHE A 383 4.87 -2.79 10.79
CA PHE A 383 4.04 -3.92 11.19
C PHE A 383 3.46 -3.73 12.60
N ASP A 384 4.26 -3.26 13.56
CA ASP A 384 3.81 -2.96 14.93
C ASP A 384 2.70 -1.90 14.95
N LEU A 385 2.84 -0.83 14.15
CA LEU A 385 1.77 0.15 13.98
C LEU A 385 0.49 -0.48 13.39
N LEU A 386 0.62 -1.36 12.39
CA LEU A 386 -0.53 -2.03 11.79
C LEU A 386 -1.29 -2.85 12.84
N MET A 387 -0.58 -3.63 13.65
CA MET A 387 -1.22 -4.46 14.68
C MET A 387 -1.99 -3.63 15.70
N LYS A 388 -1.42 -2.51 16.15
CA LYS A 388 -2.10 -1.61 17.08
C LYS A 388 -3.33 -0.97 16.46
N ILE A 389 -3.24 -0.53 15.20
CA ILE A 389 -4.41 -0.03 14.47
C ILE A 389 -5.49 -1.12 14.36
N LYS A 390 -5.12 -2.37 14.06
CA LYS A 390 -6.09 -3.48 13.99
C LYS A 390 -6.74 -3.81 15.32
N TYR A 391 -6.01 -3.67 16.42
CA TYR A 391 -6.60 -3.76 17.74
C TYR A 391 -7.58 -2.60 17.99
N LEU A 392 -7.16 -1.36 17.73
CA LEU A 392 -8.00 -0.19 17.95
C LEU A 392 -9.24 -0.15 17.05
N GLU A 393 -9.18 -0.70 15.84
CA GLU A 393 -10.35 -0.89 14.97
C GLU A 393 -11.40 -1.83 15.61
N GLN A 394 -11.00 -2.77 16.47
CA GLN A 394 -11.93 -3.61 17.24
C GLN A 394 -12.52 -2.87 18.44
N VAL A 395 -11.75 -1.93 19.03
CA VAL A 395 -12.17 -1.12 20.18
C VAL A 395 -13.12 0.01 19.74
N ASN A 396 -12.79 0.70 18.65
CA ASN A 396 -13.49 1.85 18.13
C ASN A 396 -13.55 1.78 16.59
N PRO A 397 -14.54 1.06 16.02
CA PRO A 397 -14.65 0.86 14.57
C PRO A 397 -14.62 2.17 13.78
N ASN A 398 -13.84 2.19 12.68
CA ASN A 398 -13.59 3.35 11.82
C ASN A 398 -12.87 4.55 12.50
N ARG A 399 -12.47 4.42 13.77
CA ARG A 399 -11.85 5.50 14.56
C ARG A 399 -10.67 4.95 15.38
N ALA A 400 -9.66 4.48 14.67
CA ALA A 400 -8.46 3.91 15.25
C ALA A 400 -7.28 4.90 15.26
N ALA A 401 -7.09 5.66 14.17
CA ALA A 401 -5.94 6.56 14.08
C ALA A 401 -6.11 7.76 13.12
N ALA A 402 -5.48 8.88 13.47
CA ALA A 402 -5.23 9.99 12.55
C ALA A 402 -3.72 10.17 12.33
N PHE A 403 -3.30 10.23 11.07
CA PHE A 403 -1.91 10.41 10.67
C PHE A 403 -1.66 11.85 10.27
N ALA A 404 -0.48 12.37 10.57
CA ALA A 404 -0.04 13.69 10.16
C ALA A 404 1.33 13.59 9.45
N THR A 405 1.46 14.23 8.30
CA THR A 405 2.73 14.29 7.57
C THR A 405 2.73 15.45 6.58
N GLY A 406 3.87 16.13 6.44
CA GLY A 406 4.08 17.14 5.38
C GLY A 406 4.22 16.53 3.99
N THR A 407 4.53 15.23 3.92
CA THR A 407 4.81 14.46 2.71
C THR A 407 3.92 13.22 2.72
N PRO A 408 2.61 13.34 2.37
CA PRO A 408 1.68 12.20 2.41
C PRO A 408 2.11 11.08 1.46
N ILE A 409 2.78 11.43 0.36
CA ILE A 409 3.41 10.51 -0.58
C ILE A 409 4.80 11.09 -0.84
N SER A 410 5.84 10.39 -0.40
CA SER A 410 7.20 10.88 -0.49
C SER A 410 7.87 10.44 -1.79
N ASN A 411 7.75 9.16 -2.16
CA ASN A 411 8.52 8.63 -3.30
C ASN A 411 7.72 7.73 -4.26
N THR A 412 6.68 7.02 -3.81
CA THR A 412 6.11 5.90 -4.60
C THR A 412 4.62 5.71 -4.36
N LEU A 413 3.90 5.21 -5.37
CA LEU A 413 2.48 4.83 -5.23
C LEU A 413 2.24 3.73 -4.19
N ALA A 414 3.24 2.86 -3.96
CA ALA A 414 3.14 1.84 -2.92
C ALA A 414 2.95 2.47 -1.53
N GLU A 415 3.51 3.67 -1.28
CA GLU A 415 3.29 4.40 -0.04
C GLU A 415 1.81 4.81 0.12
N MET A 416 1.13 5.20 -0.97
CA MET A 416 -0.30 5.52 -0.94
C MET A 416 -1.12 4.28 -0.54
N HIS A 417 -0.86 3.13 -1.15
CA HIS A 417 -1.52 1.86 -0.80
C HIS A 417 -1.29 1.48 0.67
N VAL A 418 -0.06 1.68 1.18
CA VAL A 418 0.25 1.47 2.60
C VAL A 418 -0.57 2.37 3.51
N MET A 419 -0.71 3.67 3.18
CA MET A 419 -1.55 4.58 3.96
C MET A 419 -3.03 4.18 3.93
N GLN A 420 -3.55 3.75 2.77
CA GLN A 420 -4.91 3.22 2.68
C GLN A 420 -5.08 1.92 3.48
N ARG A 421 -4.06 1.04 3.53
CA ARG A 421 -4.12 -0.17 4.37
C ARG A 421 -4.15 0.12 5.85
N TYR A 422 -3.55 1.24 6.28
CA TYR A 422 -3.65 1.70 7.66
C TYR A 422 -5.03 2.29 7.96
N LEU A 423 -5.55 3.16 7.09
CA LEU A 423 -6.67 4.03 7.46
C LEU A 423 -8.00 3.71 6.76
N GLN A 424 -7.96 2.99 5.63
CA GLN A 424 -9.08 2.80 4.69
C GLN A 424 -9.27 1.32 4.28
N ARG A 425 -8.82 0.38 5.12
CA ARG A 425 -8.82 -1.05 4.79
C ARG A 425 -10.19 -1.62 4.38
N PRO A 426 -11.31 -1.33 5.07
CA PRO A 426 -12.62 -1.86 4.68
C PRO A 426 -13.01 -1.48 3.24
N GLU A 427 -12.65 -0.26 2.82
CA GLU A 427 -12.96 0.24 1.47
C GLU A 427 -12.14 -0.46 0.39
N LEU A 428 -10.87 -0.77 0.71
CA LEU A 428 -10.01 -1.59 -0.15
C LEU A 428 -10.54 -3.03 -0.26
N GLU A 429 -11.01 -3.62 0.84
CA GLU A 429 -11.58 -4.98 0.84
C GLU A 429 -12.85 -5.04 0.00
N LYS A 430 -13.78 -4.08 0.18
CA LYS A 430 -15.03 -3.99 -0.59
C LYS A 430 -14.79 -3.91 -2.11
N ARG A 431 -13.71 -3.30 -2.56
CA ARG A 431 -13.36 -3.12 -3.99
C ARG A 431 -12.37 -4.15 -4.54
N ASN A 432 -11.99 -5.16 -3.75
CA ASN A 432 -10.94 -6.11 -4.11
C ASN A 432 -9.56 -5.45 -4.41
N LEU A 433 -9.26 -4.34 -3.72
CA LEU A 433 -8.03 -3.55 -3.85
C LEU A 433 -7.09 -3.70 -2.64
N LEU A 434 -7.38 -4.62 -1.70
CA LEU A 434 -6.53 -4.83 -0.54
C LEU A 434 -5.13 -5.35 -0.92
N HIS A 435 -5.06 -6.27 -1.90
CA HIS A 435 -3.79 -6.78 -2.40
C HIS A 435 -3.13 -5.76 -3.34
N PHE A 436 -1.83 -5.52 -3.15
CA PHE A 436 -1.12 -4.48 -3.90
C PHE A 436 -1.16 -4.70 -5.42
N ASP A 437 -1.00 -5.94 -5.89
CA ASP A 437 -1.04 -6.21 -7.33
C ASP A 437 -2.40 -5.87 -7.97
N ALA A 438 -3.51 -6.09 -7.26
CA ALA A 438 -4.85 -5.74 -7.75
C ALA A 438 -5.05 -4.22 -7.74
N TRP A 439 -4.58 -3.55 -6.69
CA TRP A 439 -4.56 -2.09 -6.61
C TRP A 439 -3.71 -1.46 -7.72
N ALA A 440 -2.51 -1.98 -7.95
CA ALA A 440 -1.60 -1.50 -8.97
C ALA A 440 -2.15 -1.78 -10.37
N ALA A 441 -2.72 -2.97 -10.62
CA ALA A 441 -3.38 -3.28 -11.89
C ALA A 441 -4.54 -2.33 -12.19
N MET A 442 -5.23 -1.82 -11.16
CA MET A 442 -6.33 -0.88 -11.35
C MET A 442 -5.86 0.54 -11.74
N PHE A 443 -4.78 1.02 -11.12
CA PHE A 443 -4.42 2.44 -11.16
C PHE A 443 -3.09 2.76 -11.84
N ALA A 444 -2.30 1.75 -12.20
CA ALA A 444 -0.96 1.95 -12.74
C ALA A 444 -0.60 0.93 -13.81
N GLU A 445 0.28 1.33 -14.73
CA GLU A 445 0.96 0.42 -15.64
C GLU A 445 2.42 0.30 -15.25
N THR A 446 2.93 -0.92 -15.35
CA THR A 446 4.36 -1.18 -15.18
C THR A 446 5.08 -0.99 -16.51
N GLU A 447 6.15 -0.21 -16.46
CA GLU A 447 7.11 -0.12 -17.54
C GLU A 447 8.43 -0.74 -17.09
N THR A 448 8.98 -1.57 -17.96
CA THR A 448 10.19 -2.30 -17.66
C THR A 448 11.28 -1.85 -18.62
N ALA A 449 12.34 -1.29 -18.06
CA ALA A 449 13.51 -0.84 -18.81
C ALA A 449 14.76 -1.59 -18.34
N ALA A 450 15.68 -1.85 -19.28
CA ALA A 450 17.02 -2.30 -18.93
C ALA A 450 17.84 -1.07 -18.53
N GLU A 451 18.33 -1.06 -17.29
CA GLU A 451 19.22 -0.01 -16.79
C GLU A 451 20.63 -0.60 -16.59
N VAL A 452 21.66 0.16 -16.93
CA VAL A 452 23.04 -0.23 -16.60
C VAL A 452 23.24 -0.04 -15.10
N GLY A 453 23.51 -1.13 -14.39
CA GLY A 453 23.84 -1.09 -12.97
C GLY A 453 25.20 -0.45 -12.70
N VAL A 454 25.48 -0.11 -11.45
CA VAL A 454 26.80 0.38 -11.01
C VAL A 454 27.91 -0.65 -11.28
N ASP A 455 27.51 -1.92 -11.39
CA ASP A 455 28.30 -3.08 -11.77
C ASP A 455 28.42 -3.27 -13.31
N GLY A 456 28.06 -2.27 -14.13
CA GLY A 456 28.13 -2.35 -15.61
C GLY A 456 27.18 -3.37 -16.25
N ARG A 457 26.52 -4.22 -15.46
CA ARG A 457 25.56 -5.24 -15.90
C ARG A 457 24.19 -4.62 -16.10
N TYR A 458 23.51 -5.00 -17.17
CA TYR A 458 22.11 -4.63 -17.39
C TYR A 458 21.22 -5.28 -16.33
N LYS A 459 20.55 -4.45 -15.54
CA LYS A 459 19.49 -4.85 -14.62
C LYS A 459 18.16 -4.40 -15.19
N VAL A 460 17.30 -5.38 -15.44
CA VAL A 460 15.92 -5.11 -15.83
C VAL A 460 15.16 -4.67 -14.58
N LYS A 461 14.71 -3.41 -14.57
CA LYS A 461 13.90 -2.85 -13.50
C LYS A 461 12.52 -2.49 -14.02
N SER A 462 11.52 -2.72 -13.17
CA SER A 462 10.15 -2.33 -13.45
C SER A 462 9.79 -1.13 -12.60
N ARG A 463 9.08 -0.17 -13.18
CA ARG A 463 8.62 1.06 -12.53
C ARG A 463 7.14 1.22 -12.82
N LEU A 464 6.39 1.78 -11.87
CA LEU A 464 5.04 2.28 -12.17
C LEU A 464 5.24 3.60 -12.92
N SER A 465 4.84 3.67 -14.20
CA SER A 465 5.14 4.83 -15.06
C SER A 465 3.92 5.56 -15.57
N LYS A 466 2.86 4.84 -15.95
CA LYS A 466 1.59 5.43 -16.40
C LYS A 466 0.52 5.17 -15.38
N PHE A 467 -0.41 6.11 -15.28
CA PHE A 467 -1.53 6.02 -14.37
C PHE A 467 -2.82 5.83 -15.15
N ASN A 468 -3.64 4.90 -14.68
CA ASN A 468 -4.99 4.65 -15.18
C ASN A 468 -5.97 5.09 -14.09
N ASN A 469 -7.11 5.67 -14.49
CA ASN A 469 -8.23 5.93 -13.57
C ASN A 469 -7.79 6.72 -12.30
N ILE A 470 -6.96 7.77 -12.50
CA ILE A 470 -6.39 8.58 -11.40
C ILE A 470 -7.49 9.28 -10.61
N GLN A 471 -8.55 9.74 -11.29
CA GLN A 471 -9.60 10.50 -10.64
C GLN A 471 -10.28 9.67 -9.57
N GLU A 472 -10.59 8.41 -9.88
CA GLU A 472 -11.19 7.43 -8.99
C GLU A 472 -10.23 7.06 -7.85
N LEU A 473 -8.94 6.85 -8.16
CA LEU A 473 -7.93 6.65 -7.11
C LEU A 473 -7.92 7.83 -6.13
N MET A 474 -7.92 9.05 -6.65
CA MET A 474 -7.87 10.26 -5.83
C MET A 474 -9.18 10.47 -5.06
N GLN A 475 -10.33 10.11 -5.61
CA GLN A 475 -11.61 10.16 -4.89
C GLN A 475 -11.58 9.22 -3.68
N VAL A 476 -11.22 7.94 -3.90
CA VAL A 476 -11.09 6.94 -2.83
C VAL A 476 -10.05 7.41 -1.80
N PHE A 477 -8.86 7.81 -2.24
CA PHE A 477 -7.82 8.26 -1.32
C PHE A 477 -8.24 9.48 -0.50
N ARG A 478 -8.95 10.44 -1.11
CA ARG A 478 -9.43 11.66 -0.46
C ARG A 478 -10.62 11.44 0.48
N GLU A 479 -11.23 10.26 0.53
CA GLU A 479 -12.18 9.94 1.61
C GLU A 479 -11.50 9.93 2.97
N VAL A 480 -10.25 9.46 3.03
CA VAL A 480 -9.47 9.41 4.26
C VAL A 480 -8.40 10.50 4.35
N ALA A 481 -7.88 10.97 3.21
CA ALA A 481 -6.84 12.00 3.16
C ALA A 481 -7.40 13.42 3.02
N ASP A 482 -6.93 14.31 3.88
CA ASP A 482 -7.05 15.76 3.72
C ASP A 482 -5.68 16.32 3.31
N ILE A 483 -5.59 16.81 2.08
CA ILE A 483 -4.34 17.29 1.48
C ILE A 483 -4.43 18.80 1.36
N LYS A 484 -3.45 19.50 1.94
CA LYS A 484 -3.35 20.96 1.87
C LYS A 484 -1.93 21.34 1.48
N THR A 485 -1.79 21.81 0.26
CA THR A 485 -0.54 22.33 -0.29
C THR A 485 -0.29 23.76 0.21
N ARG A 486 0.87 24.32 -0.13
CA ARG A 486 1.17 25.72 0.17
C ARG A 486 0.22 26.66 -0.57
N ASP A 487 -0.06 26.36 -1.84
CA ASP A 487 -0.94 27.14 -2.71
C ASP A 487 -2.39 27.14 -2.21
N ASP A 488 -2.83 26.05 -1.57
CA ASP A 488 -4.18 25.94 -0.99
C ASP A 488 -4.39 26.82 0.26
N LEU A 489 -3.30 27.17 0.97
CA LEU A 489 -3.37 27.75 2.31
C LEU A 489 -2.93 29.22 2.39
N ASP A 490 -2.45 29.79 1.28
CA ASP A 490 -1.95 31.18 1.20
C ASP A 490 -1.09 31.59 2.42
N LEU A 491 -0.16 30.70 2.79
CA LEU A 491 0.65 30.88 4.00
C LEU A 491 1.61 32.06 3.80
N PRO A 492 1.76 32.96 4.79
CA PRO A 492 2.65 34.11 4.71
C PRO A 492 4.11 33.64 4.74
N THR A 493 4.64 33.31 3.57
CA THR A 493 5.99 32.79 3.39
C THR A 493 6.74 33.67 2.40
N PRO A 494 8.06 33.87 2.60
CA PRO A 494 8.86 34.67 1.66
C PRO A 494 8.97 33.96 0.29
N GLU A 495 9.20 34.74 -0.77
CA GLU A 495 9.47 34.20 -2.10
C GLU A 495 10.76 33.35 -2.09
N LEU A 496 10.67 32.12 -2.63
CA LEU A 496 11.79 31.19 -2.72
C LEU A 496 12.52 31.37 -4.05
N THR A 497 13.80 31.72 -4.01
CA THR A 497 14.68 31.70 -5.19
C THR A 497 15.63 30.50 -5.09
N ASN A 498 15.47 29.53 -5.98
CA ASN A 498 16.39 28.40 -6.08
C ASN A 498 17.48 28.71 -7.11
N LEU A 499 18.75 28.65 -6.69
CA LEU A 499 19.90 28.82 -7.56
C LEU A 499 20.59 27.47 -7.75
N GLU A 500 20.49 26.91 -8.96
CA GLU A 500 21.28 25.74 -9.33
C GLU A 500 22.70 26.16 -9.69
N VAL A 501 23.66 25.78 -8.84
CA VAL A 501 25.08 26.05 -9.07
C VAL A 501 25.76 24.77 -9.51
N SER A 502 26.09 24.69 -10.80
CA SER A 502 26.90 23.59 -11.34
C SER A 502 28.37 23.82 -10.98
N ALA A 503 28.93 22.97 -10.13
CA ALA A 503 30.34 23.01 -9.79
C ALA A 503 31.13 22.08 -10.72
N PRO A 504 32.16 22.58 -11.44
CA PRO A 504 33.02 21.71 -12.24
C PRO A 504 33.75 20.70 -11.34
N LYS A 505 34.00 19.50 -11.86
CA LYS A 505 34.79 18.49 -11.14
C LYS A 505 36.19 19.04 -10.89
N SER A 506 36.71 18.85 -9.68
CA SER A 506 38.12 19.14 -9.40
C SER A 506 39.01 18.06 -10.04
N LYS A 507 40.27 18.40 -10.32
CA LYS A 507 41.26 17.43 -10.83
C LYS A 507 41.43 16.22 -9.91
N ASP A 508 41.35 16.42 -8.60
CA ASP A 508 41.40 15.32 -7.62
C ASP A 508 40.16 14.43 -7.69
N MET A 509 38.97 15.01 -7.88
CA MET A 509 37.74 14.24 -8.08
C MET A 509 37.77 13.46 -9.41
N GLU A 510 38.33 14.03 -10.49
CA GLU A 510 38.54 13.33 -11.75
C GLU A 510 39.47 12.12 -11.58
N ARG A 511 40.60 12.31 -10.87
CA ARG A 511 41.54 11.22 -10.57
C ARG A 511 40.86 10.12 -9.73
N PHE A 512 40.15 10.50 -8.68
CA PHE A 512 39.42 9.57 -7.81
C PHE A 512 38.33 8.80 -8.56
N MET A 513 37.55 9.46 -9.42
CA MET A 513 36.56 8.81 -10.26
C MET A 513 37.20 7.83 -11.25
N ALA A 514 38.35 8.17 -11.84
CA ALA A 514 39.08 7.27 -12.73
C ALA A 514 39.61 6.03 -12.00
N GLU A 515 40.06 6.18 -10.75
CA GLU A 515 40.44 5.05 -9.88
C GLU A 515 39.23 4.15 -9.56
N LEU A 516 38.08 4.74 -9.22
CA LEU A 516 36.85 4.00 -8.97
C LEU A 516 36.39 3.20 -10.19
N VAL A 517 36.45 3.77 -11.39
CA VAL A 517 36.10 3.07 -12.64
C VAL A 517 37.01 1.86 -12.84
N LYS A 518 38.34 2.03 -12.71
CA LYS A 518 39.29 0.92 -12.84
C LYS A 518 39.06 -0.17 -11.80
N ARG A 519 38.74 0.22 -10.56
CA ARG A 519 38.46 -0.69 -9.45
C ARG A 519 37.19 -1.50 -9.72
N VAL A 520 36.11 -0.84 -10.16
CA VAL A 520 34.87 -1.49 -10.59
C VAL A 520 35.15 -2.48 -11.72
N ASP A 521 35.90 -2.09 -12.75
CA ASP A 521 36.25 -2.99 -13.87
C ASP A 521 37.05 -4.23 -13.41
N ALA A 522 37.95 -4.07 -12.44
CA ALA A 522 38.76 -5.16 -11.91
C ALA A 522 37.92 -6.17 -11.11
N VAL A 523 36.99 -5.69 -10.27
CA VAL A 523 36.03 -6.51 -9.53
C VAL A 523 35.10 -7.25 -10.48
N LEU A 524 34.57 -6.57 -11.50
CA LEU A 524 33.67 -7.18 -12.47
C LEU A 524 34.34 -8.21 -13.37
N GLY A 525 35.62 -7.99 -13.68
CA GLY A 525 36.46 -8.91 -14.43
C GLY A 525 36.94 -10.13 -13.65
N GLY A 526 36.62 -10.23 -12.34
CA GLY A 526 37.10 -11.30 -11.46
C GLY A 526 38.62 -11.29 -11.28
N LYS A 527 39.23 -10.11 -11.39
CA LYS A 527 40.70 -9.93 -11.31
C LYS A 527 41.19 -9.61 -9.90
N VAL A 528 40.28 -9.55 -8.93
CA VAL A 528 40.55 -9.16 -7.53
C VAL A 528 39.67 -10.01 -6.63
N GLU A 529 40.25 -10.58 -5.57
CA GLU A 529 39.52 -11.41 -4.61
C GLU A 529 38.72 -10.54 -3.62
N PRO A 530 37.58 -11.01 -3.07
CA PRO A 530 36.76 -10.24 -2.12
C PRO A 530 37.50 -9.78 -0.86
N GLU A 531 38.61 -10.43 -0.52
CA GLU A 531 39.45 -10.13 0.65
C GLU A 531 40.43 -8.98 0.38
N GLU A 532 40.67 -8.62 -0.88
CA GLU A 532 41.56 -7.53 -1.29
C GLU A 532 40.80 -6.20 -1.49
N ASP A 533 39.46 -6.26 -1.66
CA ASP A 533 38.62 -5.12 -2.04
C ASP A 533 37.54 -4.71 -1.02
N ASN A 534 37.35 -5.47 0.06
CA ASN A 534 36.50 -5.11 1.21
C ASN A 534 37.30 -4.38 2.29
#